data_AF-A0A2H0TCH5-F1
#
_entry.id   AF-A0A2H0TCH5-F1
#
_cell.length_a   1.000
_cell.length_b   1.000
_cell.length_c   1.000
_cell.angle_alpha   90.00
_cell.angle_beta   90.00
_cell.angle_gamma   90.00
#
_symmetry.space_group_name_H-M   'P 1'
#
loop_
_entity.id
_entity.type
_entity.pdbx_description
1 polymer ?
#
loop_
_entity_poly.entity_id
_entity_poly.type
_entity_poly.pdbx_seq_one_letter_code
_entity_poly.pdbx_strand_id
1 'polypeptide(L)'
;METSLLLRRDMTSNIMKQSYGFTLIELLVVVAIIGTLASVILASVNNARKNSRAARIVADMDAIAKGWRLWQADTNTVFINENTYGNVNADAPCHDEPVLSDTDLFSDASGTPGWNGPYLQAIPLDPFGREYSYDYDSDTWNPPGNKWGGVNIQIQWCSGEGAEYLELAPLIDAAYDNGDGADLGIFKWDNSAPGGYGILLAPAGNQ
;
A
#
# COMPACT_ATOMS: atom_id res chain seq x y z
N MET A 1 97.31 -33.38 20.41
CA MET A 1 95.95 -33.94 20.21
C MET A 1 95.05 -32.74 20.04
N GLU A 2 94.73 -32.35 18.80
CA GLU A 2 93.57 -32.88 18.03
C GLU A 2 92.28 -32.66 18.83
N THR A 3 91.28 -31.93 18.35
CA THR A 3 90.44 -32.19 17.15
C THR A 3 89.57 -30.95 16.91
N SER A 4 89.65 -30.28 15.75
CA SER A 4 88.76 -30.41 14.58
C SER A 4 87.29 -29.99 14.79
N LEU A 5 86.86 -29.00 14.00
CA LEU A 5 85.62 -28.99 13.18
C LEU A 5 84.27 -29.14 13.95
N LEU A 6 83.31 -28.20 13.90
CA LEU A 6 82.47 -27.91 12.72
C LEU A 6 81.60 -26.68 13.02
N LEU A 7 81.70 -25.64 12.17
CA LEU A 7 80.67 -24.62 12.01
C LEU A 7 79.47 -25.26 11.27
N ARG A 8 78.38 -25.56 11.98
CA ARG A 8 77.07 -25.78 11.35
C ARG A 8 76.39 -24.43 11.16
N ARG A 9 76.30 -23.99 9.91
CA ARG A 9 75.50 -22.84 9.49
C ARG A 9 74.12 -23.37 9.09
N ASP A 10 73.13 -23.18 9.94
CA ASP A 10 71.73 -23.49 9.61
C ASP A 10 71.26 -22.58 8.47
N MET A 11 71.12 -23.16 7.28
CA MET A 11 70.39 -22.54 6.17
C MET A 11 68.90 -22.73 6.43
N THR A 12 68.29 -21.80 7.17
CA THR A 12 66.84 -21.63 7.13
C THR A 12 66.45 -21.10 5.75
N SER A 13 65.97 -22.00 4.90
CA SER A 13 65.35 -21.68 3.62
C SER A 13 64.10 -20.82 3.86
N ASN A 14 64.22 -19.52 3.62
CA ASN A 14 63.06 -18.64 3.52
C ASN A 14 62.39 -18.90 2.17
N ILE A 15 61.32 -19.71 2.18
CA ILE A 15 60.41 -19.84 1.04
C ILE A 15 59.75 -18.47 0.85
N MET A 16 60.23 -17.68 -0.11
CA MET A 16 59.59 -16.42 -0.50
C MET A 16 58.19 -16.76 -1.02
N LYS A 17 57.14 -16.44 -0.25
CA LYS A 17 55.76 -16.50 -0.71
C LYS A 17 55.60 -15.48 -1.85
N GLN A 18 55.35 -15.96 -3.07
CA GLN A 18 54.89 -15.10 -4.15
C GLN A 18 53.50 -14.58 -3.81
N SER A 19 53.37 -13.27 -3.62
CA SER A 19 52.07 -12.60 -3.55
C SER A 19 51.58 -12.35 -4.97
N TYR A 20 50.51 -13.05 -5.38
CA TYR A 20 49.77 -12.72 -6.58
C TYR A 20 48.91 -11.49 -6.30
N GLY A 21 49.08 -10.42 -7.09
CA GLY A 21 48.28 -9.20 -7.02
C GLY A 21 47.14 -9.23 -8.05
N PHE A 22 46.03 -8.56 -7.73
CA PHE A 22 44.93 -8.37 -8.68
C PHE A 22 45.36 -7.47 -9.85
N THR A 23 44.89 -7.81 -11.05
CA THR A 23 45.04 -6.96 -12.24
C THR A 23 43.91 -5.93 -12.31
N LEU A 24 44.17 -4.80 -12.98
CA LEU A 24 43.15 -3.77 -13.22
C LEU A 24 41.95 -4.30 -14.00
N ILE A 25 42.18 -5.23 -14.94
CA ILE A 25 41.11 -5.80 -15.76
C ILE A 25 40.20 -6.72 -14.94
N GLU A 26 40.75 -7.49 -13.99
CA GLU A 26 39.95 -8.32 -13.09
C GLU A 26 39.03 -7.47 -12.22
N LEU A 27 39.54 -6.37 -11.65
CA LEU A 27 38.71 -5.45 -10.88
C LEU A 27 37.62 -4.81 -11.75
N LEU A 28 37.96 -4.42 -12.97
CA LEU A 28 37.03 -3.76 -13.91
C LEU A 28 35.87 -4.67 -14.32
N VAL A 29 36.14 -5.93 -14.63
CA VAL A 29 35.10 -6.91 -14.99
C VAL A 29 34.17 -7.18 -13.81
N VAL A 30 34.72 -7.27 -12.58
CA VAL A 30 33.91 -7.52 -11.38
C VAL A 30 32.93 -6.38 -11.11
N VAL A 31 33.39 -5.12 -11.15
CA VAL A 31 32.47 -3.99 -10.93
C VAL A 31 31.45 -3.86 -12.07
N ALA A 32 31.81 -4.23 -13.30
CA ALA A 32 30.87 -4.28 -14.41
C ALA A 32 29.77 -5.32 -14.18
N ILE A 33 30.12 -6.54 -13.73
CA ILE A 33 29.15 -7.60 -13.43
C ILE A 33 28.27 -7.23 -12.23
N ILE A 34 28.85 -6.67 -11.15
CA ILE A 34 28.07 -6.22 -9.99
C ILE A 34 27.10 -5.11 -10.42
N GLY A 35 27.54 -4.16 -11.26
CA GLY A 35 26.71 -3.07 -11.77
C GLY A 35 25.52 -3.57 -12.60
N THR A 36 25.73 -4.56 -13.48
CA THR A 36 24.64 -5.12 -14.29
C THR A 36 23.66 -5.96 -13.48
N LEU A 37 24.15 -6.73 -12.49
CA LEU A 37 23.27 -7.50 -11.60
C LEU A 37 22.45 -6.59 -10.68
N ALA A 38 23.05 -5.52 -10.16
CA ALA A 38 22.38 -4.58 -9.25
C ALA A 38 21.19 -3.87 -9.91
N SER A 39 21.27 -3.51 -11.20
CA SER A 39 20.18 -2.81 -11.89
C SER A 39 18.92 -3.67 -12.06
N VAL A 40 19.07 -4.96 -12.37
CA VAL A 40 17.95 -5.90 -12.50
C VAL A 40 17.27 -6.14 -11.16
N ILE A 41 18.07 -6.29 -10.09
CA ILE A 41 17.55 -6.50 -8.73
C ILE A 41 16.69 -5.30 -8.29
N LEU A 42 17.15 -4.07 -8.54
CA LEU A 42 16.42 -2.87 -8.15
C LEU A 42 15.03 -2.79 -8.81
N ALA A 43 14.95 -3.06 -10.12
CA ALA A 43 13.68 -3.08 -10.83
C ALA A 43 12.72 -4.16 -10.28
N SER A 44 13.25 -5.35 -9.99
CA SER A 44 12.47 -6.44 -9.42
C SER A 44 11.91 -6.10 -8.03
N VAL A 45 12.72 -5.51 -7.15
CA VAL A 45 12.30 -5.11 -5.80
C VAL A 45 11.24 -4.01 -5.85
N ASN A 46 11.36 -3.04 -6.76
CA ASN A 46 10.36 -1.98 -6.92
C ASN A 46 8.98 -2.55 -7.32
N ASN A 47 8.93 -3.47 -8.27
CA ASN A 47 7.69 -4.14 -8.65
C ASN A 47 7.11 -4.97 -7.49
N ALA A 48 7.96 -5.70 -6.76
CA ALA A 48 7.53 -6.46 -5.60
C ALA A 48 6.92 -5.56 -4.51
N ARG A 49 7.50 -4.38 -4.27
CA ARG A 49 6.95 -3.38 -3.33
C ARG A 49 5.58 -2.87 -3.78
N LYS A 50 5.43 -2.51 -5.06
CA LYS A 50 4.13 -2.05 -5.60
C LYS A 50 3.04 -3.11 -5.43
N ASN A 51 3.32 -4.36 -5.81
CA ASN A 51 2.38 -5.46 -5.64
C ASN A 51 2.03 -5.71 -4.17
N SER A 52 3.02 -5.60 -3.26
CA SER A 52 2.76 -5.74 -1.82
C SER A 52 1.89 -4.61 -1.27
N ARG A 53 2.07 -3.38 -1.74
CA ARG A 53 1.24 -2.23 -1.35
C ARG A 53 -0.20 -2.41 -1.86
N ALA A 54 -0.36 -2.76 -3.13
CA ALA A 54 -1.67 -3.03 -3.73
C ALA A 54 -2.41 -4.16 -2.98
N ALA A 55 -1.73 -5.28 -2.72
CA ALA A 55 -2.32 -6.39 -1.96
C ALA A 55 -2.74 -6.00 -0.53
N ARG A 56 -1.97 -5.11 0.13
CA ARG A 56 -2.32 -4.58 1.44
C ARG A 56 -3.59 -3.73 1.38
N ILE A 57 -3.68 -2.81 0.42
CA ILE A 57 -4.86 -1.97 0.21
C ILE A 57 -6.10 -2.81 -0.04
N VAL A 58 -5.99 -3.85 -0.88
CA VAL A 58 -7.07 -4.80 -1.11
C VAL A 58 -7.52 -5.45 0.20
N ALA A 59 -6.58 -5.99 0.99
CA ALA A 59 -6.91 -6.63 2.26
C ALA A 59 -7.58 -5.66 3.26
N ASP A 60 -7.10 -4.41 3.33
CA ASP A 60 -7.64 -3.38 4.20
C ASP A 60 -9.08 -3.02 3.78
N MET A 61 -9.31 -2.73 2.49
CA MET A 61 -10.64 -2.45 1.93
C MET A 61 -11.63 -3.59 2.17
N ASP A 62 -11.17 -4.83 2.01
CA ASP A 62 -11.98 -6.03 2.21
C ASP A 62 -12.36 -6.24 3.68
N ALA A 63 -11.49 -5.85 4.61
CA ALA A 63 -11.75 -5.85 6.05
C ALA A 63 -12.77 -4.75 6.42
N ILE A 64 -12.60 -3.54 5.89
CA ILE A 64 -13.53 -2.41 6.10
C ILE A 64 -14.93 -2.76 5.59
N ALA A 65 -15.01 -3.32 4.37
CA ALA A 65 -16.27 -3.75 3.79
C ALA A 65 -16.97 -4.86 4.59
N LYS A 66 -16.21 -5.75 5.25
CA LYS A 66 -16.77 -6.75 6.17
C LYS A 66 -17.25 -6.10 7.46
N GLY A 67 -16.52 -5.13 8.00
CA GLY A 67 -16.91 -4.36 9.17
C GLY A 67 -18.28 -3.69 8.97
N TRP A 68 -18.48 -3.03 7.83
CA TRP A 68 -19.78 -2.42 7.52
C TRP A 68 -20.92 -3.42 7.40
N ARG A 69 -20.67 -4.61 6.83
CA ARG A 69 -21.68 -5.68 6.78
C ARG A 69 -22.04 -6.24 8.15
N LEU A 70 -21.07 -6.31 9.07
CA LEU A 70 -21.34 -6.70 10.45
C LEU A 70 -22.14 -5.61 11.17
N TRP A 71 -21.78 -4.34 10.98
CA TRP A 71 -22.53 -3.21 11.52
C TRP A 71 -24.00 -3.26 11.09
N GLN A 72 -24.28 -3.42 9.78
CA GLN A 72 -25.65 -3.55 9.26
C GLN A 72 -26.41 -4.73 9.86
N ALA A 73 -25.73 -5.86 10.09
CA ALA A 73 -26.34 -7.06 10.66
C ALA A 73 -26.77 -6.86 12.12
N ASP A 74 -26.01 -6.09 12.89
CA ASP A 74 -26.29 -5.82 14.31
C ASP A 74 -27.35 -4.72 14.48
N THR A 75 -27.28 -3.66 13.69
CA THR A 75 -28.18 -2.51 13.80
C THR A 75 -29.51 -2.71 13.06
N ASN A 76 -29.55 -3.61 12.08
CA ASN A 76 -30.65 -3.76 11.13
C ASN A 76 -31.02 -2.41 10.45
N THR A 77 -30.02 -1.56 10.26
CA THR A 77 -30.12 -0.29 9.55
C THR A 77 -29.40 -0.36 8.21
N VAL A 78 -29.82 0.51 7.32
CA VAL A 78 -29.09 0.83 6.11
C VAL A 78 -27.90 1.74 6.41
N PHE A 79 -27.04 2.00 5.42
CA PHE A 79 -25.88 2.88 5.58
C PHE A 79 -26.30 4.29 6.05
N ILE A 80 -25.41 5.00 6.75
CA ILE A 80 -25.68 6.30 7.38
C ILE A 80 -24.98 7.39 6.61
N ASN A 81 -25.71 8.45 6.24
CA ASN A 81 -25.16 9.58 5.53
C ASN A 81 -23.92 10.15 6.24
N GLU A 82 -22.87 10.42 5.47
CA GLU A 82 -21.54 10.83 5.97
C GLU A 82 -21.58 12.06 6.87
N ASN A 83 -22.49 13.01 6.62
CA ASN A 83 -22.63 14.25 7.39
C ASN A 83 -23.00 13.99 8.86
N THR A 84 -23.40 12.75 9.20
CA THR A 84 -23.61 12.31 10.58
C THR A 84 -22.30 12.19 11.35
N TYR A 85 -21.22 11.79 10.69
CA TYR A 85 -19.89 11.57 11.26
C TYR A 85 -19.03 12.84 11.24
N GLY A 86 -19.34 13.78 10.35
CA GLY A 86 -18.60 15.01 10.13
C GLY A 86 -17.79 14.97 8.83
N ASN A 87 -17.26 16.13 8.43
CA ASN A 87 -16.70 16.32 7.10
C ASN A 87 -15.22 16.73 7.22
N VAL A 88 -14.41 15.87 7.84
CA VAL A 88 -13.01 16.17 8.14
C VAL A 88 -12.11 15.01 7.72
N ASN A 89 -11.31 15.26 6.68
CA ASN A 89 -10.17 14.44 6.33
C ASN A 89 -8.88 15.24 6.49
N ALA A 90 -8.15 15.01 7.59
CA ALA A 90 -6.89 15.72 7.86
C ALA A 90 -5.77 15.36 6.87
N ASP A 91 -5.79 14.14 6.32
CA ASP A 91 -4.80 13.67 5.35
C ASP A 91 -5.10 14.18 3.92
N ALA A 92 -6.35 14.52 3.63
CA ALA A 92 -6.79 15.06 2.35
C ALA A 92 -7.79 16.21 2.53
N PRO A 93 -7.36 17.38 3.05
CA PRO A 93 -8.25 18.49 3.44
C PRO A 93 -8.93 19.23 2.27
N CYS A 94 -8.73 18.75 1.05
CA CYS A 94 -9.43 19.18 -0.16
C CYS A 94 -10.71 18.35 -0.43
N HIS A 95 -10.98 17.35 0.42
CA HIS A 95 -12.20 16.54 0.42
C HIS A 95 -12.91 16.71 1.76
N ASP A 96 -14.23 16.60 1.72
CA ASP A 96 -15.12 16.82 2.87
C ASP A 96 -15.68 15.49 3.41
N GLU A 97 -14.90 14.41 3.34
CA GLU A 97 -15.31 13.08 3.79
C GLU A 97 -14.85 12.76 5.22
N PRO A 98 -15.66 12.06 6.04
CA PRO A 98 -15.21 11.51 7.31
C PRO A 98 -14.16 10.42 7.12
N VAL A 99 -13.14 10.43 7.97
CA VAL A 99 -12.23 9.29 8.14
C VAL A 99 -12.89 8.18 8.96
N LEU A 100 -12.43 6.93 8.80
CA LEU A 100 -13.05 5.77 9.44
C LEU A 100 -13.12 5.86 10.98
N SER A 101 -12.18 6.54 11.63
CA SER A 101 -12.12 6.75 13.07
C SER A 101 -13.33 7.49 13.62
N ASP A 102 -13.96 8.30 12.76
CA ASP A 102 -15.11 9.13 13.11
C ASP A 102 -16.44 8.42 12.80
N THR A 103 -16.36 7.22 12.20
CA THR A 103 -17.53 6.43 11.80
C THR A 103 -17.94 5.39 12.85
N ASP A 104 -19.12 4.82 12.61
CA ASP A 104 -19.67 3.71 13.38
C ASP A 104 -18.82 2.43 13.39
N LEU A 105 -17.84 2.30 12.50
CA LEU A 105 -16.93 1.16 12.49
C LEU A 105 -16.02 1.11 13.71
N PHE A 106 -15.74 2.26 14.34
CA PHE A 106 -14.80 2.35 15.45
C PHE A 106 -15.45 2.77 16.77
N SER A 107 -16.45 3.63 16.74
CA SER A 107 -17.21 4.06 17.92
C SER A 107 -18.69 4.24 17.55
N ASP A 108 -19.61 4.25 18.51
CA ASP A 108 -21.03 4.56 18.21
C ASP A 108 -21.20 6.07 17.97
N ALA A 109 -20.67 6.55 16.86
CA ALA A 109 -20.60 7.97 16.52
C ALA A 109 -21.98 8.54 16.16
N SER A 110 -22.81 7.73 15.51
CA SER A 110 -24.17 8.10 15.11
C SER A 110 -25.23 7.84 16.20
N GLY A 111 -24.90 7.08 17.25
CA GLY A 111 -25.86 6.67 18.29
C GLY A 111 -26.87 5.65 17.78
N THR A 112 -26.47 4.75 16.88
CA THR A 112 -27.38 3.84 16.20
C THR A 112 -27.87 2.74 17.14
N PRO A 113 -29.19 2.57 17.33
CA PRO A 113 -29.72 1.48 18.14
C PRO A 113 -29.25 0.12 17.64
N GLY A 114 -28.74 -0.71 18.55
CA GLY A 114 -28.22 -2.04 18.22
C GLY A 114 -26.73 -2.06 17.89
N TRP A 115 -26.03 -0.92 17.93
CA TRP A 115 -24.58 -0.90 17.80
C TRP A 115 -23.91 -1.79 18.85
N ASN A 116 -23.05 -2.70 18.40
CA ASN A 116 -22.33 -3.69 19.21
C ASN A 116 -20.85 -3.80 18.78
N GLY A 117 -20.30 -2.69 18.27
CA GLY A 117 -18.94 -2.60 17.81
C GLY A 117 -17.89 -2.55 18.94
N PRO A 118 -16.63 -2.22 18.60
CA PRO A 118 -16.17 -1.78 17.29
C PRO A 118 -16.18 -2.92 16.27
N TYR A 119 -16.39 -2.58 15.00
CA TYR A 119 -16.42 -3.54 13.87
C TYR A 119 -15.06 -3.66 13.18
N LEU A 120 -14.11 -2.78 13.53
CA LEU A 120 -12.69 -2.90 13.22
C LEU A 120 -11.86 -2.95 14.50
N GLN A 121 -10.92 -3.89 14.59
CA GLN A 121 -10.05 -4.02 15.76
C GLN A 121 -9.01 -2.89 15.87
N ALA A 122 -8.62 -2.33 14.73
CA ALA A 122 -7.76 -1.18 14.60
C ALA A 122 -8.11 -0.47 13.29
N ILE A 123 -7.90 0.83 13.24
CA ILE A 123 -8.01 1.61 12.00
C ILE A 123 -6.86 1.22 11.08
N PRO A 124 -7.15 0.61 9.91
CA PRO A 124 -6.10 0.36 8.92
C PRO A 124 -5.67 1.70 8.32
N LEU A 125 -4.36 1.93 8.32
CA LEU A 125 -3.75 2.97 7.50
C LEU A 125 -3.24 2.35 6.21
N ASP A 126 -3.37 3.08 5.11
CA ASP A 126 -2.86 2.68 3.82
C ASP A 126 -1.30 2.54 3.84
N PRO A 127 -0.66 2.07 2.76
CA PRO A 127 0.79 1.90 2.72
C PRO A 127 1.61 3.20 2.79
N PHE A 128 0.96 4.36 2.74
CA PHE A 128 1.56 5.70 2.81
C PHE A 128 1.24 6.41 4.14
N GLY A 129 0.47 5.75 5.02
CA GLY A 129 0.15 6.22 6.36
C GLY A 129 -1.13 7.05 6.44
N ARG A 130 -1.98 7.05 5.41
CA ARG A 130 -3.26 7.77 5.40
C ARG A 130 -4.41 6.89 5.86
N GLU A 131 -5.40 7.51 6.48
CA GLU A 131 -6.64 6.85 6.81
C GLU A 131 -7.58 6.76 5.61
N TYR A 132 -8.40 5.70 5.58
CA TYR A 132 -9.49 5.56 4.61
C TYR A 132 -10.64 6.50 4.99
N SER A 133 -11.39 6.94 3.99
CA SER A 133 -12.58 7.76 4.17
C SER A 133 -13.83 6.98 3.79
N TYR A 134 -14.92 7.32 4.45
CA TYR A 134 -16.26 6.84 4.15
C TYR A 134 -17.01 7.93 3.39
N ASP A 135 -17.53 7.60 2.23
CA ASP A 135 -18.37 8.50 1.42
C ASP A 135 -19.76 7.86 1.32
N TYR A 136 -20.75 8.65 1.74
CA TYR A 136 -22.14 8.41 1.46
C TYR A 136 -22.93 9.72 1.56
N ASP A 137 -22.93 10.47 0.45
CA ASP A 137 -23.65 11.74 0.31
C ASP A 137 -25.13 11.58 -0.07
N SER A 138 -25.68 10.36 -0.04
CA SER A 138 -27.04 10.00 -0.51
C SER A 138 -27.30 10.26 -2.00
N ASP A 139 -26.24 10.38 -2.79
CA ASP A 139 -26.38 10.53 -4.23
C ASP A 139 -26.96 9.27 -4.90
N THR A 140 -27.48 9.49 -6.10
CA THR A 140 -27.87 8.41 -6.99
C THR A 140 -26.72 8.09 -7.92
N TRP A 141 -26.22 6.86 -7.88
CA TRP A 141 -25.36 6.27 -8.89
C TRP A 141 -26.02 6.44 -10.27
N ASN A 142 -25.42 7.27 -11.11
CA ASN A 142 -25.89 7.54 -12.46
C ASN A 142 -24.83 7.08 -13.49
N PRO A 143 -25.08 6.02 -14.27
CA PRO A 143 -24.26 5.73 -15.43
C PRO A 143 -24.77 6.56 -16.63
N PRO A 144 -24.09 7.62 -17.11
CA PRO A 144 -22.70 8.03 -16.92
C PRO A 144 -22.54 9.40 -16.21
N GLY A 145 -21.54 9.53 -15.35
CA GLY A 145 -21.04 10.84 -14.92
C GLY A 145 -20.60 10.94 -13.47
N ASN A 146 -21.13 10.12 -12.57
CA ASN A 146 -20.70 10.10 -11.16
C ASN A 146 -20.08 8.74 -10.80
N LYS A 147 -18.75 8.70 -10.74
CA LYS A 147 -17.98 7.49 -10.40
C LYS A 147 -18.15 7.09 -8.94
N TRP A 148 -18.46 8.06 -8.09
CA TRP A 148 -18.50 7.92 -6.64
C TRP A 148 -19.88 7.59 -6.10
N GLY A 149 -20.93 7.64 -6.93
CA GLY A 149 -22.26 7.46 -6.38
C GLY A 149 -22.55 6.08 -5.80
N GLY A 150 -23.25 6.07 -4.66
CA GLY A 150 -23.45 4.90 -3.82
C GLY A 150 -22.87 5.09 -2.41
N VAL A 151 -22.41 3.98 -1.83
CA VAL A 151 -21.71 3.98 -0.53
C VAL A 151 -20.31 3.44 -0.74
N ASN A 152 -19.30 4.22 -0.40
CA ASN A 152 -17.94 3.97 -0.84
C ASN A 152 -16.94 4.06 0.31
N ILE A 153 -15.85 3.31 0.16
CA ILE A 153 -14.64 3.49 0.98
C ILE A 153 -13.53 3.95 0.08
N GLN A 154 -12.92 5.08 0.42
CA GLN A 154 -11.98 5.77 -0.45
C GLN A 154 -10.63 5.99 0.23
N ILE A 155 -9.60 6.02 -0.58
CA ILE A 155 -8.39 6.78 -0.28
C ILE A 155 -8.43 8.01 -1.18
N GLN A 156 -8.22 9.16 -0.56
CA GLN A 156 -8.32 10.46 -1.20
C GLN A 156 -7.01 11.23 -1.09
N TRP A 157 -6.77 12.07 -2.08
CA TRP A 157 -5.57 12.91 -2.13
C TRP A 157 -5.85 14.26 -2.77
N CYS A 158 -5.02 15.23 -2.39
CA CYS A 158 -5.07 16.56 -2.97
C CYS A 158 -4.21 16.66 -4.23
N SER A 159 -4.33 17.80 -4.91
CA SER A 159 -3.57 18.04 -6.14
C SER A 159 -2.07 17.92 -5.89
N GLY A 160 -1.40 17.10 -6.70
CA GLY A 160 0.03 16.83 -6.59
C GLY A 160 0.42 15.61 -5.73
N GLU A 161 -0.54 14.97 -5.05
CA GLU A 161 -0.26 13.87 -4.11
C GLU A 161 -0.61 12.47 -4.68
N GLY A 162 -1.38 12.41 -5.77
CA GLY A 162 -1.94 11.16 -6.31
C GLY A 162 -0.96 10.26 -7.08
N ALA A 163 0.28 10.67 -7.32
CA ALA A 163 1.16 9.97 -8.26
C ALA A 163 1.43 8.50 -7.87
N GLU A 164 1.78 8.24 -6.61
CA GLU A 164 2.02 6.86 -6.14
C GLU A 164 0.74 6.03 -6.12
N TYR A 165 -0.40 6.64 -5.83
CA TYR A 165 -1.71 5.98 -5.83
C TYR A 165 -2.12 5.54 -7.24
N LEU A 166 -1.96 6.41 -8.23
CA LEU A 166 -2.28 6.13 -9.62
C LEU A 166 -1.40 5.04 -10.23
N GLU A 167 -0.16 4.86 -9.75
CA GLU A 167 0.68 3.73 -10.13
C GLU A 167 0.19 2.39 -9.57
N LEU A 168 -0.52 2.40 -8.44
CA LEU A 168 -1.06 1.20 -7.80
C LEU A 168 -2.45 0.82 -8.31
N ALA A 169 -3.27 1.79 -8.74
CA ALA A 169 -4.68 1.54 -9.10
C ALA A 169 -4.88 0.40 -10.12
N PRO A 170 -4.11 0.29 -11.23
CA PRO A 170 -4.28 -0.83 -12.16
C PRO A 170 -3.87 -2.20 -11.57
N LEU A 171 -2.96 -2.21 -10.59
CA LEU A 171 -2.56 -3.43 -9.90
C LEU A 171 -3.64 -3.90 -8.92
N ILE A 172 -4.30 -2.95 -8.27
CA ILE A 172 -5.43 -3.21 -7.36
C ILE A 172 -6.62 -3.71 -8.15
N ASP A 173 -6.99 -3.01 -9.22
CA ASP A 173 -8.04 -3.39 -10.16
C ASP A 173 -7.84 -4.81 -10.69
N ALA A 174 -6.66 -5.12 -11.23
CA ALA A 174 -6.35 -6.48 -11.69
C ALA A 174 -6.43 -7.56 -10.59
N ALA A 175 -6.16 -7.20 -9.33
CA ALA A 175 -6.16 -8.13 -8.20
C ALA A 175 -7.54 -8.30 -7.56
N TYR A 176 -8.41 -7.29 -7.66
CA TYR A 176 -9.66 -7.21 -6.89
C TYR A 176 -10.91 -7.09 -7.75
N ASP A 177 -10.79 -6.55 -8.97
CA ASP A 177 -11.92 -6.20 -9.84
C ASP A 177 -11.72 -6.56 -11.32
N ASN A 178 -11.00 -7.65 -11.57
CA ASN A 178 -10.77 -8.24 -12.90
C ASN A 178 -9.98 -7.37 -13.91
N GLY A 179 -9.49 -6.18 -13.53
CA GLY A 179 -8.66 -5.36 -14.41
C GLY A 179 -9.48 -4.65 -15.49
N ASP A 180 -10.73 -4.30 -15.22
CA ASP A 180 -11.66 -3.77 -16.21
C ASP A 180 -11.56 -2.24 -16.38
N GLY A 181 -10.66 -1.60 -15.64
CA GLY A 181 -10.32 -0.20 -15.78
C GLY A 181 -10.94 0.69 -14.71
N ALA A 182 -10.83 2.00 -14.91
CA ALA A 182 -11.07 2.99 -13.84
C ALA A 182 -12.52 3.19 -13.42
N ASP A 183 -13.45 2.80 -14.29
CA ASP A 183 -14.85 3.26 -14.26
C ASP A 183 -15.86 2.12 -14.12
N LEU A 184 -15.39 0.87 -14.22
CA LEU A 184 -16.22 -0.33 -14.20
C LEU A 184 -16.06 -1.05 -12.85
N GLY A 185 -16.87 -2.08 -12.65
CA GLY A 185 -16.81 -2.91 -11.45
C GLY A 185 -17.02 -2.21 -10.10
N ILE A 186 -16.38 -2.79 -9.08
CA ILE A 186 -16.44 -2.43 -7.67
C ILE A 186 -15.32 -1.45 -7.30
N PHE A 187 -14.12 -1.60 -7.86
CA PHE A 187 -12.97 -0.76 -7.58
C PHE A 187 -12.84 0.33 -8.64
N LYS A 188 -12.81 1.59 -8.21
CA LYS A 188 -12.79 2.73 -9.12
C LYS A 188 -11.73 3.73 -8.72
N TRP A 189 -11.21 4.46 -9.70
CA TRP A 189 -10.27 5.55 -9.46
C TRP A 189 -10.45 6.72 -10.42
N ASP A 190 -10.01 7.89 -9.96
CA ASP A 190 -9.91 9.08 -10.80
C ASP A 190 -8.46 9.56 -10.87
N ASN A 191 -8.06 10.06 -12.04
CA ASN A 191 -6.79 10.75 -12.24
C ASN A 191 -6.91 12.27 -12.04
N SER A 192 -8.07 12.75 -11.59
CA SER A 192 -8.32 14.12 -11.19
C SER A 192 -7.42 14.58 -10.04
N ALA A 193 -7.33 15.89 -9.87
CA ALA A 193 -6.57 16.56 -8.83
C ALA A 193 -7.42 17.72 -8.26
N PRO A 194 -8.12 17.54 -7.13
CA PRO A 194 -8.07 16.40 -6.20
C PRO A 194 -8.67 15.12 -6.78
N GLY A 195 -8.24 13.96 -6.25
CA GLY A 195 -8.66 12.65 -6.75
C GLY A 195 -8.70 11.60 -5.64
N GLY A 196 -9.06 10.39 -6.03
CA GLY A 196 -9.17 9.26 -5.12
C GLY A 196 -9.30 7.94 -5.86
N TYR A 197 -9.14 6.84 -5.14
CA TYR A 197 -9.65 5.54 -5.55
C TYR A 197 -10.38 4.88 -4.38
N GLY A 198 -11.33 4.01 -4.67
CA GLY A 198 -12.15 3.41 -3.64
C GLY A 198 -12.89 2.17 -4.13
N ILE A 199 -13.58 1.54 -3.18
CA ILE A 199 -14.48 0.42 -3.46
C ILE A 199 -15.93 0.80 -3.20
N LEU A 200 -16.82 0.29 -4.04
CA LEU A 200 -18.27 0.39 -3.87
C LEU A 200 -18.76 -0.67 -2.88
N LEU A 201 -19.27 -0.25 -1.72
CA LEU A 201 -19.90 -1.14 -0.75
C LEU A 201 -21.34 -1.49 -1.16
N ALA A 202 -22.08 -0.49 -1.64
CA ALA A 202 -23.44 -0.66 -2.14
C ALA A 202 -23.75 0.35 -3.25
N PRO A 203 -24.47 -0.06 -4.31
CA PRO A 203 -24.95 0.87 -5.31
C PRO A 203 -26.07 1.75 -4.75
N ALA A 204 -26.31 2.90 -5.37
CA ALA A 204 -27.44 3.74 -4.98
C ALA A 204 -28.79 3.02 -5.13
N GLY A 205 -29.66 3.21 -4.13
CA GLY A 205 -30.97 2.55 -4.04
C GLY A 205 -31.01 1.28 -3.18
N ASN A 206 -29.85 0.71 -2.81
CA ASN A 206 -29.72 -0.23 -1.69
C ASN A 206 -29.28 0.52 -0.40
N GLN A 207 -29.80 1.74 -0.28
CA GLN A 207 -29.55 2.75 0.72
C GLN A 207 -30.57 2.73 1.84
#